data_AF-A0AAV5SXY4-F1
#
_entry.id   AF-A0AAV5SXY4-F1
#
_cell.length_a   1.000
_cell.length_b   1.000
_cell.length_c   1.000
_cell.angle_alpha   90.00
_cell.angle_beta   90.00
_cell.angle_gamma   90.00
#
_symmetry.space_group_name_H-M   'P 1'
#
loop_
_entity.id
_entity.type
_entity.pdbx_description
1 polymer ?
#
loop_
_entity_poly.entity_id
_entity_poly.type
_entity_poly.pdbx_seq_one_letter_code
_entity_poly.pdbx_strand_id
1 'polypeptide(L)'
;MSERHMPSIFPECDQLKQIYDKCFTEFFQKFITPNFRHQYAVNPCERLHEVYKECVQEGLKKKRPFDIDLEEVRKEILNTEGDRLRGVQEEKERHNK
;
A
#
# COMPACT_ATOMS: atom_id res chain seq x y z
N MET A 1 -26.25 11.42 -3.11
CA MET A 1 -25.19 10.81 -3.91
C MET A 1 -24.12 10.36 -2.93
N SER A 2 -24.05 9.06 -2.63
CA SER A 2 -23.01 8.54 -1.74
C SER A 2 -21.67 8.70 -2.45
N GLU A 3 -20.83 9.61 -1.97
CA GLU A 3 -19.47 9.71 -2.45
C GLU A 3 -18.82 8.33 -2.27
N ARG A 4 -18.37 7.73 -3.37
CA ARG A 4 -17.77 6.38 -3.38
C ARG A 4 -16.37 6.48 -2.76
N HIS A 5 -16.32 6.57 -1.45
CA HIS A 5 -15.08 6.54 -0.69
C HIS A 5 -14.80 5.11 -0.23
N MET A 6 -13.55 4.67 -0.40
CA MET A 6 -13.12 3.38 0.09
C MET A 6 -12.85 3.50 1.59
N PRO A 7 -13.61 2.80 2.45
CA PRO A 7 -13.41 2.92 3.88
C PRO A 7 -12.00 2.44 4.25
N SER A 8 -11.37 3.16 5.18
CA SER A 8 -10.12 2.71 5.77
C SER A 8 -10.32 1.43 6.59
N ILE A 9 -9.26 0.65 6.77
CA ILE A 9 -9.24 -0.57 7.63
C ILE A 9 -9.78 -0.25 9.03
N PHE A 10 -9.57 0.99 9.47
CA PHE A 10 -10.04 1.50 10.74
C PHE A 10 -10.90 2.75 10.52
N PRO A 11 -12.12 2.80 11.11
CA PRO A 11 -13.01 3.95 10.95
C PRO A 11 -12.41 5.24 11.53
N GLU A 12 -11.55 5.14 12.54
CA GLU A 12 -10.81 6.28 13.10
C GLU A 12 -9.83 6.94 12.11
N CYS A 13 -9.32 6.18 11.13
CA CYS A 13 -8.37 6.68 10.15
C CYS A 13 -9.05 7.04 8.81
N ASP A 14 -10.38 6.93 8.71
CA ASP A 14 -11.11 7.13 7.46
C ASP A 14 -11.04 8.57 6.95
N GLN A 15 -11.21 9.54 7.85
CA GLN A 15 -11.10 10.95 7.50
C GLN A 15 -9.68 11.32 7.03
N LEU A 16 -8.66 10.79 7.70
CA LEU A 16 -7.26 10.99 7.31
C LEU A 16 -6.96 10.36 5.94
N LYS A 17 -7.50 9.16 5.68
CA LYS A 17 -7.41 8.49 4.38
C LYS A 17 -8.00 9.35 3.27
N GLN A 18 -9.19 9.89 3.46
CA GLN A 18 -9.87 10.70 2.43
C GLN A 18 -9.07 11.95 2.08
N ILE A 19 -8.49 12.64 3.09
CA ILE A 19 -7.68 13.83 2.87
C ILE A 19 -6.39 13.47 2.12
N TYR A 20 -5.74 12.37 2.52
CA TYR A 20 -4.55 11.86 1.85
C TYR A 20 -4.82 11.44 0.40
N ASP A 21 -5.87 10.65 0.14
CA ASP A 21 -6.22 10.15 -1.20
C ASP A 21 -6.55 11.30 -2.17
N LYS A 22 -7.23 12.37 -1.69
CA LYS A 22 -7.48 13.59 -2.47
C LYS A 22 -6.17 14.26 -2.87
N CYS A 23 -5.28 14.50 -1.90
CA CYS A 23 -3.96 15.09 -2.15
C CYS A 23 -3.13 14.24 -3.11
N PHE A 24 -3.11 12.92 -2.90
CA PHE A 24 -2.36 11.97 -3.72
C PHE A 24 -2.87 11.94 -5.16
N THR A 25 -4.19 11.95 -5.37
CA THR A 25 -4.77 11.93 -6.73
C THR A 25 -4.36 13.18 -7.52
N GLU A 26 -4.40 14.36 -6.91
CA GLU A 26 -3.95 15.61 -7.55
C GLU A 26 -2.44 15.62 -7.79
N PHE A 27 -1.66 15.12 -6.83
CA PHE A 27 -0.20 15.00 -6.98
C PHE A 27 0.15 14.01 -8.10
N PHE A 28 -0.49 12.85 -8.14
CA PHE A 28 -0.23 11.80 -9.12
C PHE A 28 -0.54 12.25 -10.55
N GLN A 29 -1.65 12.97 -10.76
CA GLN A 29 -1.98 13.57 -12.06
C GLN A 29 -0.89 14.55 -12.54
N LYS A 30 -0.35 15.37 -11.64
CA LYS A 30 0.74 16.29 -11.95
C LYS A 30 2.04 15.52 -12.21
N PHE A 31 2.30 14.46 -11.46
CA PHE A 31 3.51 13.63 -11.59
C PHE A 31 3.59 12.89 -12.94
N ILE A 32 2.47 12.34 -13.45
CA ILE A 32 2.45 11.65 -14.75
C ILE A 32 2.53 12.61 -15.94
N THR A 33 2.32 13.91 -15.74
CA THR A 33 2.36 14.89 -16.82
C THR A 33 3.81 15.21 -17.20
N PRO A 34 4.19 15.10 -18.49
CA PRO A 34 5.59 15.14 -18.93
C PRO A 34 6.34 16.45 -18.58
N ASN A 35 5.62 17.55 -18.36
CA ASN A 35 6.20 18.87 -18.04
C ASN A 35 6.61 19.06 -16.57
N PHE A 36 6.30 18.10 -15.69
CA PHE A 36 6.40 18.30 -14.23
C PHE A 36 7.51 17.49 -13.54
N ARG A 37 8.43 16.88 -14.31
CA ARG A 37 9.48 15.99 -13.78
C ARG A 37 10.52 16.64 -12.86
N HIS A 38 10.61 17.97 -12.75
CA HIS A 38 11.72 18.64 -12.06
C HIS A 38 11.32 19.61 -10.93
N GLN A 39 10.03 19.97 -10.79
CA GLN A 39 9.61 21.00 -9.81
C GLN A 39 9.08 20.44 -8.48
N TYR A 40 8.80 19.14 -8.38
CA TYR A 40 8.26 18.50 -7.17
C TYR A 40 9.14 17.35 -6.69
N ALA A 41 10.42 17.64 -6.40
CA ALA A 41 11.28 16.71 -5.65
C ALA A 41 10.76 16.46 -4.21
N VAL A 42 9.81 17.26 -3.74
CA VAL A 42 9.21 17.19 -2.40
C VAL A 42 7.73 16.85 -2.54
N ASN A 43 7.31 15.73 -1.94
CA ASN A 43 5.93 15.29 -1.95
C ASN A 43 5.10 16.15 -0.98
N PRO A 44 4.17 17.00 -1.46
CA PRO A 44 3.38 17.87 -0.58
C PRO A 44 2.43 17.08 0.32
N CYS A 45 2.15 15.82 -0.01
CA CYS A 45 1.26 14.94 0.74
C CYS A 45 2.03 14.06 1.76
N GLU A 46 3.36 14.20 1.88
CA GLU A 46 4.20 13.39 2.77
C GLU A 46 3.74 13.46 4.23
N ARG A 47 3.48 14.66 4.74
CA ARG A 47 3.01 14.85 6.12
C ARG A 47 1.62 14.22 6.35
N LEU A 48 0.73 14.28 5.36
CA LEU A 48 -0.59 13.64 5.44
C LEU A 48 -0.47 12.12 5.43
N HIS A 49 0.47 11.60 4.64
CA HIS A 49 0.78 10.18 4.58
C HIS A 49 1.33 9.66 5.90
N GLU A 50 2.25 10.38 6.54
CA GLU A 50 2.81 10.00 7.84
C GLU A 50 1.73 9.85 8.91
N VAL A 51 0.86 10.86 9.05
CA VAL A 51 -0.22 10.85 10.05
C VAL A 51 -1.22 9.71 9.79
N TYR A 52 -1.58 9.48 8.52
CA TYR A 52 -2.44 8.35 8.16
C TYR A 52 -1.78 7.00 8.46
N LYS A 53 -0.49 6.86 8.12
CA LYS A 53 0.31 5.65 8.34
C LYS A 53 0.44 5.33 9.83
N GLU A 54 0.68 6.33 10.67
CA GLU A 54 0.73 6.16 12.13
C GLU A 54 -0.60 5.65 12.68
N CYS A 55 -1.72 6.27 12.27
CA CYS A 55 -3.06 5.84 12.67
C CYS A 55 -3.32 4.37 12.30
N VAL A 56 -2.97 3.96 11.07
CA VAL A 56 -3.15 2.57 10.62
C VAL A 56 -2.22 1.62 11.37
N GLN A 57 -0.96 2.00 11.59
CA GLN A 57 0.00 1.16 12.32
C GLN A 57 -0.41 0.94 13.78
N GLU A 58 -0.91 1.97 14.44
CA GLU A 58 -1.47 1.83 15.79
C GLU A 58 -2.70 0.92 15.79
N GLY A 59 -3.59 1.08 14.82
CA GLY A 59 -4.77 0.22 14.66
C GLY A 59 -4.39 -1.26 14.45
N LEU A 60 -3.40 -1.52 13.58
CA LEU A 60 -2.91 -2.87 13.30
C LEU A 60 -2.30 -3.52 14.55
N LYS A 61 -1.53 -2.77 15.34
CA LYS A 61 -0.97 -3.25 16.62
C LYS A 61 -2.05 -3.58 17.65
N LYS A 62 -3.08 -2.73 17.77
CA LYS A 62 -4.10 -2.82 18.83
C LYS A 62 -5.19 -3.85 18.52
N LYS A 63 -5.71 -3.85 17.30
CA LYS A 63 -6.89 -4.63 16.93
C LYS A 63 -6.56 -5.95 16.22
N ARG A 64 -5.33 -6.12 15.69
CA ARG A 64 -4.90 -7.23 14.81
C ARG A 64 -6.04 -7.82 13.96
N PRO A 65 -6.81 -7.01 13.22
CA PRO A 65 -7.82 -7.58 12.35
C PRO A 65 -7.07 -8.40 11.28
N PHE A 66 -7.45 -9.67 11.14
CA PHE A 66 -6.97 -10.61 10.10
C PHE A 66 -5.56 -11.21 10.26
N ASP A 67 -4.94 -11.18 11.45
CA ASP A 67 -3.60 -11.78 11.71
C ASP A 67 -2.54 -11.33 10.68
N ILE A 68 -2.60 -10.05 10.29
CA ILE A 68 -1.71 -9.48 9.27
C ILE A 68 -0.31 -9.37 9.86
N ASP A 69 0.60 -10.21 9.40
CA ASP A 69 2.01 -10.13 9.75
C ASP A 69 2.68 -8.98 8.97
N LEU A 70 2.93 -7.88 9.66
CA LEU A 70 3.57 -6.69 9.09
C LEU A 70 5.02 -6.95 8.66
N GLU A 71 5.69 -7.96 9.21
CA GLU A 71 7.05 -8.32 8.82
C GLU A 71 7.03 -9.04 7.48
N GLU A 72 6.05 -9.91 7.23
CA GLU A 72 5.82 -10.55 5.93
C GLU A 72 5.49 -9.51 4.84
N VAL A 73 4.58 -8.57 5.12
CA VAL A 73 4.19 -7.53 4.15
C VAL A 73 5.36 -6.58 3.81
N ARG A 74 6.29 -6.36 4.75
CA ARG A 74 7.46 -5.51 4.53
C ARG A 74 8.62 -6.21 3.84
N LYS A 75 8.58 -7.52 3.67
CA LYS A 75 9.63 -8.22 2.91
C LYS A 75 9.60 -7.73 1.47
N GLU A 76 10.71 -7.18 1.00
CA GLU A 76 10.90 -6.82 -0.40
C GLU A 76 11.17 -8.09 -1.22
N ILE A 77 10.14 -8.92 -1.42
CA ILE A 77 10.24 -10.16 -2.20
C ILE A 77 10.06 -9.87 -3.71
N LEU A 78 9.49 -8.72 -4.07
CA LEU A 78 9.21 -8.33 -5.46
C LEU A 78 10.49 -8.38 -6.32
N ASN A 79 10.48 -9.20 -7.39
CA ASN A 79 11.61 -9.49 -8.30
C ASN A 79 12.76 -10.35 -7.73
N THR A 80 12.60 -10.99 -6.57
CA THR A 80 13.56 -12.01 -6.10
C THR A 80 13.07 -13.43 -6.40
N GLU A 81 13.98 -14.42 -6.37
CA GLU A 81 13.67 -15.84 -6.64
C GLU A 81 12.56 -16.41 -5.71
N GLY A 82 12.28 -15.77 -4.57
CA GLY A 82 11.17 -16.11 -3.68
C GLY A 82 9.78 -15.67 -4.15
N ASP A 83 9.67 -14.78 -5.13
CA ASP A 83 8.42 -14.33 -5.78
C ASP A 83 8.01 -15.23 -6.94
N ARG A 84 8.94 -16.05 -7.47
CA ARG A 84 8.63 -17.08 -8.46
C ARG A 84 7.72 -18.09 -7.78
N LEU A 85 6.42 -17.95 -7.99
CA LEU A 85 5.38 -18.93 -7.65
C LEU A 85 5.90 -20.32 -8.03
N ARG A 86 6.41 -21.03 -7.03
CA ARG A 86 6.75 -22.45 -6.99
C ARG A 86 6.76 -23.14 -8.37
N GLY A 87 7.91 -23.08 -9.04
CA GLY A 87 8.36 -24.18 -9.91
C GLY A 87 8.51 -25.52 -9.18
N VAL A 88 8.14 -25.58 -7.89
CA VAL A 88 8.19 -26.74 -7.00
C VAL A 88 6.95 -27.63 -7.10
N GLN A 89 5.86 -27.20 -7.77
CA GLN A 89 4.73 -28.09 -8.04
C GLN A 89 4.96 -29.01 -9.25
N GLU A 90 5.71 -28.58 -10.27
CA GLU A 90 5.86 -29.35 -11.51
C GLU A 90 6.97 -30.43 -11.46
N GLU A 91 7.97 -30.32 -10.59
CA GLU A 91 9.01 -31.36 -10.47
C GLU A 91 8.57 -32.56 -9.61
N LYS A 92 7.65 -32.37 -8.65
CA LYS A 92 7.11 -33.49 -7.87
C LYS A 92 6.15 -34.38 -8.65
N GLU A 93 5.46 -33.85 -9.65
CA GLU A 93 4.58 -34.65 -10.52
C GLU A 93 5.34 -35.39 -11.63
N ARG A 94 6.51 -34.89 -12.06
CA ARG A 94 7.36 -35.58 -13.05
C ARG A 94 8.22 -36.72 -12.50
N HIS A 95 8.47 -36.76 -11.19
CA HIS A 95 9.27 -37.84 -10.58
C HIS A 95 8.43 -39.00 -10.02
N ASN A 96 7.10 -38.93 -10.15
CA ASN A 96 6.16 -39.96 -9.70
C ASN A 96 5.30 -40.54 -10.84
N LYS A 97 5.76 -40.43 -12.09
CA LYS A 97 5.15 -41.07 -13.26
C LYS A 97 6.20 -41.85 -14.05
#